data_AF-A0A944KL14-F1
#
_entry.id   AF-A0A944KL14-F1
#
_cell.length_a   1.000
_cell.length_b   1.000
_cell.length_c   1.000
_cell.angle_alpha   90.00
_cell.angle_beta   90.00
_cell.angle_gamma   90.00
#
_symmetry.space_group_name_H-M   'P 1'
#
loop_
_entity.id
_entity.type
_entity.pdbx_description
1 polymer ?
#
loop_
_entity_poly.entity_id
_entity_poly.type
_entity_poly.pdbx_seq_one_letter_code
_entity_poly.pdbx_strand_id
1 'polypeptide(L)'
;MSISDFDVEPVVGPRVWMVLLGVVGAVAGLLAVIGWPLPIISSTHNSSGRHAWARTVRGVQDWFAHDGWRMSGSSWIYGALAVAAVAGIVVLLHPTWSASRALLVVAGPAGVLLVLGPVAQWALGLPWSNYGAGSTSGMALGVVTTLAGGAAITVLRRAARRSTAPKDGATAPPQGLR
;
A
#
# COMPACT_ATOMS: atom_id res chain seq x y z
N MET A 1 -23.32 -41.22 9.30
CA MET A 1 -22.30 -41.05 8.25
C MET A 1 -21.80 -39.61 8.39
N SER A 2 -20.63 -39.43 9.00
CA SER A 2 -20.01 -38.11 9.20
C SER A 2 -19.24 -37.77 7.93
N ILE A 3 -19.59 -36.66 7.27
CA ILE A 3 -18.79 -36.11 6.18
C ILE A 3 -17.52 -35.60 6.85
N SER A 4 -16.42 -36.31 6.63
CA SER A 4 -15.08 -35.84 6.96
C SER A 4 -14.90 -34.48 6.31
N ASP A 5 -14.62 -33.47 7.14
CA ASP A 5 -14.09 -32.19 6.70
C ASP A 5 -13.01 -32.46 5.65
N PHE A 6 -13.25 -31.98 4.43
CA PHE A 6 -12.18 -31.83 3.47
C PHE A 6 -11.26 -30.76 4.05
N ASP A 7 -10.20 -31.20 4.72
CA ASP A 7 -8.99 -30.40 4.91
C ASP A 7 -8.44 -30.10 3.52
N VAL A 8 -9.03 -29.09 2.87
CA VAL A 8 -8.48 -28.47 1.68
C VAL A 8 -7.23 -27.76 2.17
N GLU A 9 -6.09 -28.46 2.16
CA GLU A 9 -4.80 -27.80 2.25
C GLU A 9 -4.82 -26.64 1.25
N PRO A 10 -4.54 -25.39 1.66
CA PRO A 10 -4.45 -24.31 0.72
C PRO A 10 -3.37 -24.71 -0.30
N VAL A 11 -3.77 -24.80 -1.57
CA VAL A 11 -2.91 -25.15 -2.74
C VAL A 11 -1.65 -24.26 -2.82
N VAL A 12 -1.59 -23.20 -2.02
CA VAL A 12 -0.53 -22.20 -1.99
C VAL A 12 -0.07 -21.97 -0.55
N GLY A 13 1.04 -22.61 -0.16
CA GLY A 13 1.62 -22.45 1.18
C GLY A 13 2.30 -21.08 1.40
N PRO A 14 2.63 -20.72 2.66
CA PRO A 14 3.23 -19.43 3.03
C PRO A 14 4.49 -19.07 2.23
N ARG A 15 5.27 -20.08 1.83
CA ARG A 15 6.48 -19.93 1.01
C ARG A 15 6.20 -19.30 -0.35
N VAL A 16 5.10 -19.65 -1.00
CA VAL A 16 4.73 -19.07 -2.30
C VAL A 16 4.42 -17.59 -2.14
N TRP A 17 3.68 -17.22 -1.09
CA TRP A 17 3.41 -15.82 -0.77
C TRP A 17 4.69 -15.04 -0.46
N MET A 18 5.63 -15.63 0.28
CA MET A 18 6.93 -15.00 0.52
C MET A 18 7.71 -14.77 -0.77
N VAL A 19 7.69 -15.72 -1.73
CA VAL A 19 8.33 -15.56 -3.04
C VAL A 19 7.66 -14.44 -3.83
N LEU A 20 6.32 -14.42 -3.89
CA LEU A 20 5.58 -13.36 -4.58
C LEU A 20 5.88 -11.98 -3.98
N LEU A 21 5.85 -11.85 -2.65
CA LEU A 21 6.22 -10.61 -1.98
C LEU A 21 7.68 -10.24 -2.22
N GLY A 22 8.59 -11.21 -2.25
CA GLY A 22 10.00 -10.98 -2.57
C GLY A 22 10.19 -10.43 -3.98
N VAL A 23 9.53 -11.02 -4.99
CA VAL A 23 9.56 -10.55 -6.37
C VAL A 23 8.94 -9.16 -6.49
N VAL A 24 7.75 -8.95 -5.91
CA VAL A 24 7.09 -7.64 -5.91
C VAL A 24 7.96 -6.59 -5.23
N GLY A 25 8.57 -6.92 -4.08
CA GLY A 25 9.45 -6.04 -3.34
C GLY A 25 10.72 -5.68 -4.12
N ALA A 26 11.33 -6.66 -4.79
CA ALA A 26 12.51 -6.45 -5.61
C ALA A 26 12.21 -5.58 -6.83
N VAL A 27 11.13 -5.87 -7.56
CA VAL A 27 10.70 -5.05 -8.71
C VAL A 27 10.35 -3.64 -8.26
N ALA A 28 9.55 -3.48 -7.20
CA ALA A 28 9.21 -2.17 -6.67
C ALA A 28 10.45 -1.41 -6.19
N GLY A 29 11.38 -2.06 -5.50
CA GLY A 29 12.64 -1.45 -5.09
C GLY A 29 13.46 -0.96 -6.28
N LEU A 30 13.58 -1.76 -7.34
CA LEU A 30 14.26 -1.36 -8.57
C LEU A 30 13.59 -0.14 -9.21
N LEU A 31 12.26 -0.16 -9.34
CA LEU A 31 11.49 0.96 -9.90
C LEU A 31 11.63 2.24 -9.07
N ALA A 32 11.76 2.10 -7.74
CA ALA A 32 12.04 3.22 -6.85
C ALA A 32 13.43 3.81 -7.09
N VAL A 33 14.45 2.95 -7.22
CA VAL A 33 15.85 3.40 -7.40
C VAL A 33 16.03 4.11 -8.74
N ILE A 34 15.46 3.58 -9.82
CA ILE A 34 15.63 4.16 -11.16
C ILE A 34 14.68 5.35 -11.43
N GLY A 35 13.88 5.75 -10.45
CA GLY A 35 12.91 6.84 -10.58
C GLY A 35 11.88 6.59 -11.68
N TRP A 36 11.37 5.36 -11.81
CA TRP A 36 10.44 5.01 -12.89
C TRP A 36 9.12 5.78 -12.77
N PRO A 37 8.48 6.25 -13.86
CA PRO A 37 7.18 6.91 -13.79
C PRO A 37 6.06 5.98 -13.29
N LEU A 38 5.09 6.52 -12.55
CA LEU A 38 3.93 5.75 -12.11
C LEU A 38 2.91 5.60 -13.25
N PRO A 39 2.46 4.38 -13.62
CA PRO A 39 1.42 4.22 -14.61
C PRO A 39 0.09 4.77 -14.09
N ILE A 40 -0.55 5.65 -14.86
CA ILE A 40 -1.86 6.21 -14.52
C ILE A 40 -2.91 5.29 -15.14
N ILE A 41 -3.55 4.46 -14.32
CA ILE A 41 -4.67 3.62 -14.74
C ILE A 41 -5.92 4.49 -14.76
N SER A 42 -6.66 4.47 -15.86
CA SER A 42 -7.93 5.17 -15.97
C SER A 42 -8.97 4.52 -15.07
N SER A 43 -9.63 5.31 -14.22
CA SER A 43 -10.78 4.82 -13.48
C SER A 43 -11.94 4.53 -14.45
N THR A 44 -12.61 3.41 -14.24
CA THR A 44 -13.72 2.89 -15.08
C THR A 44 -14.90 3.86 -15.23
N HIS A 45 -14.92 4.93 -14.44
CA HIS A 45 -16.01 5.92 -14.38
C HIS A 45 -15.78 7.16 -15.24
N ASN A 46 -14.67 7.26 -15.99
CA ASN A 46 -14.38 8.47 -16.75
C ASN A 46 -13.84 8.14 -18.15
N SER A 47 -14.42 8.77 -19.17
CA SER A 47 -14.04 8.68 -20.59
C SER A 47 -12.62 9.21 -20.91
N SER A 48 -11.85 9.51 -19.87
CA SER A 48 -10.47 10.00 -19.90
C SER A 48 -9.41 8.89 -20.09
N GLY A 49 -9.81 7.64 -20.36
CA GLY A 49 -8.89 6.50 -20.51
C GLY A 49 -7.77 6.71 -21.53
N ARG A 50 -8.10 7.32 -22.68
CA ARG A 50 -7.09 7.68 -23.70
C ARG A 50 -6.08 8.72 -23.20
N HIS A 51 -6.50 9.64 -22.32
CA HIS A 51 -5.62 10.66 -21.74
C HIS A 51 -4.75 10.12 -20.60
N ALA A 52 -5.19 9.08 -19.88
CA ALA A 52 -4.40 8.43 -18.83
C ALA A 52 -3.23 7.62 -19.41
N TRP A 53 -3.49 6.83 -20.46
CA TRP A 53 -2.45 6.11 -21.17
C TRP A 53 -1.46 7.05 -21.85
N ALA A 54 -1.94 8.08 -22.56
CA ALA A 54 -1.07 9.06 -23.21
C ALA A 54 -0.14 9.77 -22.21
N ARG A 55 -0.61 10.07 -20.99
CA ARG A 55 0.24 10.63 -19.93
C ARG A 55 1.29 9.64 -19.43
N THR A 56 0.94 8.35 -19.32
CA THR A 56 1.89 7.30 -18.95
C THR A 56 2.98 7.15 -20.02
N VAL A 57 2.60 7.09 -21.29
CA VAL A 57 3.54 6.99 -22.42
C VAL A 57 4.47 8.19 -22.47
N ARG A 58 3.95 9.41 -22.31
CA ARG A 58 4.78 10.62 -22.22
C ARG A 58 5.77 10.54 -21.06
N GLY A 59 5.34 10.14 -19.86
CA GLY A 59 6.24 10.00 -18.72
C GLY A 59 7.36 8.97 -18.95
N VAL A 60 7.09 7.90 -19.71
CA VAL A 60 8.11 6.91 -20.11
C VAL A 60 9.05 7.48 -21.18
N GLN A 61 8.53 8.20 -22.17
CA GLN A 61 9.34 8.88 -23.19
C GLN A 61 10.27 9.92 -22.57
N ASP A 62 9.74 10.74 -21.67
CA ASP A 62 10.48 11.74 -20.90
C ASP A 62 11.59 11.08 -20.07
N TRP A 63 11.28 9.94 -19.42
CA TRP A 63 12.28 9.15 -18.69
C TRP A 63 13.40 8.67 -19.64
N PHE A 64 13.07 8.08 -20.80
CA PHE A 64 14.06 7.61 -21.77
C PHE A 64 14.90 8.75 -22.38
N ALA A 65 14.30 9.91 -22.62
CA ALA A 65 14.97 11.07 -23.20
C ALA A 65 15.85 11.84 -22.21
N HIS A 66 15.75 11.55 -20.91
CA HIS A 66 16.54 12.23 -19.89
C HIS A 66 17.93 11.61 -19.75
N ASP A 67 18.94 12.47 -19.85
CA ASP A 67 20.33 12.13 -19.59
C ASP A 67 20.68 12.28 -18.11
N GLY A 68 21.40 11.31 -17.55
CA GLY A 68 21.83 11.34 -16.15
C GLY A 68 20.89 10.62 -15.18
N TRP A 69 21.05 10.92 -13.88
CA TRP A 69 20.28 10.26 -12.82
C TRP A 69 18.83 10.73 -12.80
N ARG A 70 17.90 9.77 -12.77
CA ARG A 70 16.46 10.04 -12.85
C ARG A 70 15.85 10.03 -11.47
N MET A 71 15.16 11.11 -11.14
CA MET A 71 14.48 11.28 -9.87
C MET A 71 13.00 11.55 -10.12
N SER A 72 12.15 10.81 -9.42
CA SER A 72 10.70 10.97 -9.46
C SER A 72 10.08 10.70 -8.11
N GLY A 73 9.07 11.46 -7.72
CA GLY A 73 8.34 11.26 -6.48
C GLY A 73 7.53 9.96 -6.47
N SER A 74 7.32 9.33 -7.64
CA SER A 74 6.83 7.94 -7.71
C SER A 74 7.76 6.95 -6.99
N SER A 75 9.04 7.29 -6.82
CA SER A 75 10.00 6.49 -6.06
C SER A 75 9.57 6.29 -4.61
N TRP A 76 8.87 7.25 -4.00
CA TRP A 76 8.32 7.08 -2.66
C TRP A 76 7.20 6.04 -2.62
N ILE A 77 6.40 5.96 -3.68
CA ILE A 77 5.31 4.98 -3.81
C ILE A 77 5.89 3.59 -3.99
N TYR A 78 6.83 3.44 -4.93
CA TYR A 78 7.51 2.16 -5.17
C TYR A 78 8.34 1.72 -3.96
N GLY A 79 9.03 2.64 -3.30
CA GLY A 79 9.78 2.38 -2.07
C GLY A 79 8.87 1.90 -0.93
N ALA A 80 7.71 2.53 -0.77
CA ALA A 80 6.74 2.11 0.23
C ALA A 80 6.12 0.74 -0.06
N LEU A 81 5.87 0.42 -1.33
CA LEU A 81 5.45 -0.90 -1.76
C LEU A 81 6.54 -1.96 -1.46
N ALA A 82 7.80 -1.64 -1.73
CA ALA A 82 8.92 -2.51 -1.41
C ALA A 82 9.04 -2.77 0.11
N VAL A 83 8.95 -1.71 0.92
CA VAL A 83 8.96 -1.83 2.39
C VAL A 83 7.77 -2.65 2.89
N ALA A 84 6.56 -2.40 2.36
CA ALA A 84 5.37 -3.16 2.73
C ALA A 84 5.51 -4.65 2.37
N ALA A 85 6.11 -4.96 1.22
CA ALA A 85 6.34 -6.33 0.78
C ALA A 85 7.32 -7.07 1.70
N VAL A 86 8.44 -6.43 2.06
CA VAL A 86 9.42 -6.98 3.02
C VAL A 86 8.79 -7.17 4.40
N ALA A 87 8.05 -6.17 4.89
CA ALA A 87 7.32 -6.27 6.15
C ALA A 87 6.26 -7.39 6.11
N GLY A 88 5.62 -7.62 4.96
CA GLY A 88 4.69 -8.73 4.75
C GLY A 88 5.36 -10.09 4.90
N ILE A 89 6.58 -10.26 4.37
CA ILE A 89 7.39 -11.48 4.59
C ILE A 89 7.66 -11.67 6.09
N VAL A 90 8.05 -10.62 6.82
CA VAL A 90 8.26 -10.68 8.27
C VAL A 90 7.00 -11.13 9.00
N VAL A 91 5.82 -10.62 8.62
CA VAL A 91 4.53 -11.06 9.19
C VAL A 91 4.28 -12.55 8.91
N LEU A 92 4.55 -13.03 7.69
CA LEU A 92 4.37 -14.44 7.34
C LEU A 92 5.33 -15.37 8.14
N LEU A 93 6.48 -14.86 8.57
CA LEU A 93 7.41 -15.59 9.44
C LEU A 93 6.97 -15.60 10.91
N HIS A 94 5.97 -14.79 11.28
CA HIS A 94 5.46 -14.67 12.65
C HIS A 94 3.94 -14.89 12.73
N PRO A 95 3.44 -16.13 12.52
CA PRO A 95 2.01 -16.43 12.46
C PRO A 95 1.27 -16.20 13.80
N THR A 96 1.99 -16.12 14.92
CA THR A 96 1.42 -15.87 16.25
C THR A 96 1.11 -14.40 16.52
N TRP A 97 1.49 -13.48 15.62
CA TRP A 97 1.22 -12.06 15.80
C TRP A 97 -0.26 -11.74 15.61
N SER A 98 -0.76 -10.83 16.45
CA SER A 98 -2.12 -10.30 16.27
C SER A 98 -2.23 -9.52 14.96
N ALA A 99 -3.41 -9.54 14.35
CA ALA A 99 -3.69 -8.79 13.12
C ALA A 99 -3.37 -7.29 13.26
N SER A 100 -3.56 -6.72 14.46
CA SER A 100 -3.19 -5.34 14.77
C SER A 100 -1.69 -5.09 14.65
N ARG A 101 -0.88 -6.00 15.20
CA ARG A 101 0.58 -5.91 15.15
C ARG A 101 1.09 -6.11 13.73
N ALA A 102 0.58 -7.12 13.03
CA ALA A 102 0.89 -7.37 11.63
C ALA A 102 0.61 -6.13 10.75
N LEU A 103 -0.57 -5.52 10.92
CA LEU A 103 -0.92 -4.32 10.18
C LEU A 103 -0.02 -3.13 10.51
N LEU A 104 0.35 -2.93 11.78
CA LEU A 104 1.26 -1.84 12.17
C LEU A 104 2.66 -2.03 11.59
N VAL A 105 3.17 -3.27 11.56
CA VAL A 105 4.50 -3.59 11.01
C VAL A 105 4.55 -3.35 9.49
N VAL A 106 3.46 -3.62 8.78
CA VAL A 106 3.39 -3.40 7.31
C VAL A 106 3.07 -1.95 6.97
N ALA A 107 1.98 -1.42 7.52
CA ALA A 107 1.46 -0.10 7.14
C ALA A 107 2.22 1.05 7.80
N GLY A 108 2.81 0.85 8.98
CA GLY A 108 3.55 1.90 9.69
C GLY A 108 4.75 2.41 8.89
N PRO A 109 5.77 1.58 8.63
CA PRO A 109 6.95 1.99 7.88
C PRO A 109 6.63 2.49 6.46
N ALA A 110 5.74 1.79 5.75
CA ALA A 110 5.31 2.20 4.40
C ALA A 110 4.59 3.55 4.41
N GLY A 111 3.69 3.77 5.38
CA GLY A 111 2.97 5.03 5.55
C GLY A 111 3.89 6.18 5.93
N VAL A 112 4.87 5.94 6.81
CA VAL A 112 5.90 6.92 7.17
C VAL A 112 6.69 7.35 5.93
N LEU A 113 7.12 6.39 5.11
CA LEU A 113 7.87 6.70 3.88
C LEU A 113 7.03 7.50 2.88
N LEU A 114 5.75 7.15 2.74
CA LEU A 114 4.80 7.83 1.86
C LEU A 114 4.46 9.26 2.28
N VAL A 115 4.63 9.61 3.55
CA VAL A 115 4.41 10.97 4.05
C VAL A 115 5.73 11.74 4.09
N LEU A 116 6.74 11.20 4.78
CA LEU A 116 8.01 11.89 4.99
C LEU A 116 8.80 12.07 3.70
N GLY A 117 8.76 11.11 2.77
CA GLY A 117 9.45 11.20 1.49
C GLY A 117 8.99 12.41 0.66
N PRO A 118 7.70 12.51 0.31
CA PRO A 118 7.16 13.67 -0.38
C PRO A 118 7.32 14.98 0.38
N VAL A 119 7.17 14.98 1.72
CA VAL A 119 7.37 16.19 2.55
C VAL A 119 8.81 16.65 2.50
N ALA A 120 9.78 15.75 2.62
CA ALA A 120 11.20 16.09 2.52
C ALA A 120 11.55 16.60 1.11
N GLN A 121 11.05 15.94 0.07
CA GLN A 121 11.22 16.39 -1.32
C GLN A 121 10.69 17.81 -1.53
N TRP A 122 9.50 18.09 -1.01
CA TRP A 122 8.89 19.42 -1.06
C TRP A 122 9.68 20.46 -0.24
N ALA A 123 10.08 20.12 0.99
CA ALA A 123 10.84 21.00 1.87
C ALA A 123 12.21 21.38 1.29
N LEU A 124 12.80 20.48 0.50
CA LEU A 124 14.05 20.72 -0.24
C LEU A 124 13.83 21.49 -1.55
N GLY A 125 12.59 21.86 -1.90
CA GLY A 125 12.26 22.56 -3.14
C GLY A 125 12.49 21.72 -4.39
N LEU A 126 12.60 20.39 -4.25
CA LEU A 126 12.89 19.50 -5.38
C LEU A 126 11.63 19.31 -6.24
N PRO A 127 11.76 19.33 -7.58
CA PRO A 127 10.65 19.03 -8.47
C PRO A 127 10.15 17.60 -8.22
N TRP A 128 8.87 17.34 -8.46
CA TRP A 128 8.33 15.98 -8.33
C TRP A 128 9.09 14.99 -9.22
N SER A 129 9.43 15.39 -10.45
CA SER A 129 10.29 14.62 -11.36
C SER A 129 11.26 15.56 -12.06
N ASN A 130 12.51 15.14 -12.26
CA ASN A 130 13.52 15.93 -12.98
C ASN A 130 13.52 15.71 -14.51
N TYR A 131 12.79 14.70 -14.99
CA TYR A 131 12.68 14.38 -16.42
C TYR A 131 11.34 14.78 -17.05
N GLY A 132 10.30 15.07 -16.26
CA GLY A 132 8.97 15.44 -16.75
C GLY A 132 8.67 16.94 -16.60
N ALA A 133 7.95 17.51 -17.56
CA ALA A 133 7.53 18.92 -17.54
C ALA A 133 6.50 19.19 -16.42
N GLY A 134 6.97 19.80 -15.32
CA GLY A 134 6.20 20.67 -14.43
C GLY A 134 4.92 20.13 -13.80
N SER A 135 5.02 19.50 -12.64
CA SER A 135 3.90 19.47 -11.67
C SER A 135 4.42 19.31 -10.24
N THR A 136 5.14 20.33 -9.77
CA THR A 136 5.83 20.30 -8.46
C THR A 136 4.87 20.43 -7.27
N SER A 137 3.63 20.88 -7.45
CA SER A 137 2.71 21.18 -6.31
C SER A 137 1.43 20.34 -6.27
N GLY A 138 0.82 20.04 -7.42
CA GLY A 138 -0.50 19.37 -7.46
C GLY A 138 -0.47 17.87 -7.12
N MET A 139 0.56 17.14 -7.55
CA MET A 139 0.68 15.70 -7.29
C MET A 139 1.15 15.39 -5.86
N ALA A 140 2.10 16.16 -5.32
CA ALA A 140 2.55 16.00 -3.93
C ALA A 140 1.38 16.21 -2.95
N LEU A 141 0.56 17.24 -3.16
CA LEU A 141 -0.68 17.45 -2.41
C LEU A 141 -1.67 16.30 -2.64
N GLY A 142 -1.90 15.86 -3.87
CA GLY A 142 -2.79 14.72 -4.16
C GLY A 142 -2.39 13.44 -3.44
N VAL A 143 -1.10 13.12 -3.38
CA VAL A 143 -0.55 11.96 -2.66
C VAL A 143 -0.73 12.11 -1.15
N VAL A 144 -0.33 13.25 -0.58
CA VAL A 144 -0.51 13.52 0.86
C VAL A 144 -1.99 13.48 1.25
N THR A 145 -2.88 14.05 0.43
CA THR A 145 -4.33 14.12 0.72
C THR A 145 -4.98 12.74 0.57
N THR A 146 -4.58 11.94 -0.42
CA THR A 146 -5.09 10.57 -0.60
C THR A 146 -4.61 9.65 0.50
N LEU A 147 -3.37 9.80 0.96
CA LEU A 147 -2.81 8.97 2.03
C LEU A 147 -3.34 9.37 3.41
N ALA A 148 -3.42 10.66 3.70
CA ALA A 148 -4.05 11.16 4.91
C ALA A 148 -5.54 10.79 4.95
N GLY A 149 -6.24 10.92 3.81
CA GLY A 149 -7.63 10.51 3.66
C GLY A 149 -7.83 9.00 3.81
N GLY A 150 -6.99 8.18 3.17
CA GLY A 150 -7.03 6.72 3.29
C GLY A 150 -6.76 6.23 4.70
N ALA A 151 -5.75 6.80 5.37
CA ALA A 151 -5.45 6.52 6.77
C ALA A 151 -6.62 6.92 7.68
N ALA A 152 -7.18 8.13 7.50
CA ALA A 152 -8.34 8.59 8.25
C ALA A 152 -9.56 7.67 8.05
N ILE A 153 -9.85 7.24 6.82
CA ILE A 153 -10.96 6.33 6.52
C ILE A 153 -10.74 4.96 7.16
N THR A 154 -9.52 4.41 7.13
CA THR A 154 -9.22 3.13 7.79
C THR A 154 -9.34 3.21 9.31
N VAL A 155 -8.89 4.31 9.93
CA VAL A 155 -9.05 4.56 11.38
C VAL A 155 -10.51 4.73 11.74
N LEU A 156 -11.28 5.52 10.98
CA LEU A 156 -12.72 5.71 11.17
C LEU A 156 -13.51 4.41 11.00
N ARG A 157 -13.21 3.61 9.98
CA ARG A 157 -13.84 2.28 9.79
C ARG A 157 -13.51 1.33 10.94
N ARG A 158 -12.30 1.39 11.47
CA ARG A 158 -11.87 0.56 12.61
C ARG A 158 -12.52 1.01 13.92
N ALA A 159 -12.71 2.32 14.11
CA ALA A 159 -13.45 2.88 15.23
C ALA A 159 -14.95 2.50 15.16
N ALA A 160 -15.58 2.64 14.00
CA ALA A 160 -16.98 2.27 13.79
C ALA A 160 -17.25 0.77 14.02
N ARG A 161 -16.30 -0.11 13.65
CA ARG A 161 -16.38 -1.56 13.92
C ARG A 161 -16.16 -1.92 15.39
N ARG A 162 -15.45 -1.08 16.15
CA ARG A 162 -15.30 -1.26 17.61
C ARG A 162 -16.52 -0.77 18.38
N SER A 163 -17.18 0.28 17.90
CA SER A 163 -18.43 0.81 18.50
C SER A 163 -19.64 -0.10 18.30
N THR A 164 -19.58 -1.05 17.37
CA THR A 164 -20.65 -2.01 17.04
C THR A 164 -20.44 -3.40 17.63
N ALA A 165 -19.38 -3.61 18.42
CA ALA A 165 -19.22 -4.84 19.19
C ALA A 165 -20.26 -4.85 20.34
N PRO A 166 -21.23 -5.79 20.35
CA PRO A 166 -22.22 -5.87 21.42
C PRO A 166 -21.53 -6.18 22.75
N LYS A 167 -21.82 -5.39 23.79
CA LYS A 167 -21.53 -5.76 25.18
C LYS A 167 -22.57 -6.80 25.63
N ASP A 168 -22.53 -8.01 25.07
CA ASP A 168 -23.38 -9.10 25.55
C ASP A 168 -22.63 -9.87 26.63
N GLY A 169 -22.69 -9.33 27.83
CA GLY A 169 -22.28 -9.98 29.07
C GLY A 169 -23.38 -9.83 30.10
N ALA A 170 -24.44 -10.64 29.99
CA ALA A 170 -25.35 -10.97 31.09
C ALA A 170 -26.32 -12.11 30.70
N THR A 171 -25.81 -13.33 30.56
CA THR A 171 -26.64 -14.53 30.78
C THR A 171 -25.95 -15.38 31.82
N ALA A 172 -26.29 -15.11 33.09
CA ALA A 172 -26.04 -16.02 34.20
C ALA A 172 -26.85 -17.31 33.97
N PRO A 173 -26.32 -18.50 34.32
CA PRO A 173 -27.04 -19.76 34.17
C PRO A 173 -28.24 -19.85 35.14
N PRO A 174 -29.34 -20.50 34.74
CA PRO A 174 -30.52 -20.63 35.59
C PRO A 174 -30.22 -21.49 36.82
N GLN A 175 -30.35 -20.89 38.00
CA GLN A 175 -30.56 -21.63 39.24
C GLN A 175 -32.05 -22.00 39.35
N GLY A 176 -32.33 -23.29 39.38
CA GLY A 176 -33.61 -23.86 39.76
C GLY A 176 -33.49 -25.38 39.63
N LEU A 177 -33.21 -26.12 40.70
CA LEU A 177 -34.03 -26.50 41.86
C LEU A 177 -34.51 -27.96 41.70
N ARG A 178 -34.45 -28.66 42.82
CA ARG A 178 -34.85 -30.05 43.05
C ARG A 178 -36.28 -30.35 42.63
#